data_AF-A0A544YMN9-F1
#
_entry.id   AF-A0A544YMN9-F1
#
_cell.length_a   1.000
_cell.length_b   1.000
_cell.length_c   1.000
_cell.angle_alpha   90.00
_cell.angle_beta   90.00
_cell.angle_gamma   90.00
#
_symmetry.space_group_name_H-M   'P 1'
#
loop_
_entity.id
_entity.type
_entity.pdbx_description
1 polymer ?
#
loop_
_entity_poly.entity_id
_entity_poly.type
_entity_poly.pdbx_seq_one_letter_code
_entity_poly.pdbx_strand_id
1 'polypeptide(L)'
;MTTGDSRELPGWLGGLATLVALVAGAWGLWCTVIGFTGGVLPVPFIEVEVSGGLATGLLMLFIGEPILMTLAYWAFMLVFVPLGLLFARRPA
;
A
#
# COMPACT_ATOMS: atom_id res chain seq x y z
N MET A 1 -34.49 3.13 -14.01
CA MET A 1 -33.17 2.64 -14.42
C MET A 1 -32.29 3.87 -14.62
N THR A 2 -31.65 4.36 -13.55
CA THR A 2 -30.88 5.60 -13.60
C THR A 2 -29.58 5.34 -14.34
N THR A 3 -29.40 6.01 -15.47
CA THR A 3 -28.13 6.11 -16.20
C THR A 3 -27.05 6.54 -15.22
N GLY A 4 -26.14 5.63 -14.88
CA GLY A 4 -24.99 5.94 -14.02
C GLY A 4 -24.16 7.01 -14.72
N ASP A 5 -23.97 8.16 -14.07
CA ASP A 5 -23.05 9.22 -14.45
C ASP A 5 -21.64 8.61 -14.48
N SER A 6 -21.21 8.11 -15.64
CA SER A 6 -19.92 7.43 -15.84
C SER A 6 -18.83 8.48 -15.90
N ARG A 7 -18.45 9.02 -14.73
CA ARG A 7 -17.35 9.98 -14.64
C ARG A 7 -16.05 9.29 -15.03
N GLU A 8 -15.34 9.89 -15.98
CA GLU A 8 -14.03 9.41 -16.39
C GLU A 8 -12.96 9.95 -15.45
N LEU A 9 -12.09 9.05 -15.00
CA LEU A 9 -10.91 9.40 -14.23
C LEU A 9 -9.72 9.62 -15.19
N PRO A 10 -8.88 10.63 -14.93
CA PRO A 10 -7.64 10.81 -15.67
C PRO A 10 -6.76 9.56 -15.67
N GLY A 11 -6.24 9.16 -16.84
CA GLY A 11 -5.40 7.95 -16.97
C GLY A 11 -4.12 7.96 -16.11
N TRP A 12 -3.57 9.14 -15.80
CA TRP A 12 -2.41 9.27 -14.91
C TRP A 12 -2.72 8.83 -13.47
N LEU A 13 -3.96 8.94 -13.00
CA LEU A 13 -4.36 8.46 -11.67
C LEU A 13 -4.23 6.93 -11.60
N GLY A 14 -4.62 6.22 -12.66
CA GLY A 14 -4.42 4.77 -12.75
C GLY A 14 -2.95 4.39 -12.68
N GLY A 15 -2.09 5.09 -13.44
CA GLY A 15 -0.65 4.87 -13.42
C GLY A 15 -0.01 5.10 -12.05
N LEU A 16 -0.40 6.17 -11.35
CA LEU A 16 0.08 6.42 -9.99
C LEU A 16 -0.41 5.36 -9.00
N ALA A 17 -1.66 4.89 -9.13
CA ALA A 17 -2.18 3.83 -8.28
C ALA A 17 -1.38 2.53 -8.42
N THR A 18 -1.04 2.16 -9.66
CA THR A 18 -0.17 1.01 -9.93
C THR A 18 1.21 1.20 -9.29
N LEU A 19 1.81 2.38 -9.43
CA LEU A 19 3.12 2.66 -8.83
C LEU A 19 3.09 2.53 -7.31
N VAL A 20 2.08 3.09 -6.65
CA VAL A 20 1.91 2.99 -5.19
C VAL A 20 1.75 1.53 -4.76
N ALA A 21 0.97 0.73 -5.49
CA ALA A 21 0.80 -0.69 -5.20
C ALA A 21 2.13 -1.47 -5.29
N LEU A 22 2.94 -1.18 -6.31
CA LEU A 22 4.26 -1.81 -6.47
C LEU A 22 5.22 -1.43 -5.34
N VAL A 23 5.25 -0.15 -4.96
CA VAL A 23 6.09 0.33 -3.84
C VAL A 23 5.66 -0.30 -2.53
N ALA A 24 4.35 -0.36 -2.25
CA ALA A 24 3.82 -0.99 -1.04
C ALA A 24 4.16 -2.49 -0.99
N GLY A 25 4.02 -3.21 -2.10
CA GLY A 25 4.38 -4.62 -2.20
C GLY A 25 5.87 -4.87 -2.01
N ALA A 26 6.73 -4.07 -2.64
CA ALA A 26 8.19 -4.16 -2.48
C ALA A 26 8.62 -3.86 -1.05
N TRP A 27 8.00 -2.87 -0.41
CA TRP A 27 8.25 -2.53 0.99
C TRP A 27 7.83 -3.65 1.94
N GLY A 28 6.64 -4.24 1.75
CA GLY A 28 6.17 -5.39 2.51
C GLY A 28 7.11 -6.60 2.38
N LEU A 29 7.52 -6.93 1.16
CA LEU A 29 8.47 -8.01 0.90
C LEU A 29 9.80 -7.79 1.61
N TRP A 30 10.32 -6.55 1.60
CA TRP A 30 11.58 -6.23 2.27
C TRP A 30 11.47 -6.35 3.80
N CYS A 31 10.36 -5.92 4.39
CA CYS A 31 10.07 -6.14 5.81
C CYS A 31 10.05 -7.65 6.15
N THR A 32 9.48 -8.48 5.28
CA THR A 32 9.48 -9.93 5.44
C THR A 32 10.90 -10.51 5.36
N VAL A 33 11.73 -10.05 4.42
CA VAL A 33 13.16 -10.43 4.32
C VAL A 33 13.89 -10.12 5.63
N ILE A 34 13.73 -8.90 6.16
CA ILE A 34 14.32 -8.50 7.45
C ILE A 34 13.78 -9.36 8.60
N GLY A 35 12.51 -9.75 8.57
CA GLY A 35 11.95 -10.70 9.54
C GLY A 35 12.69 -12.04 9.57
N PHE A 36 13.17 -12.51 8.42
CA PHE A 36 13.96 -13.74 8.32
C PHE A 36 15.45 -13.55 8.64
N THR A 37 16.08 -12.49 8.12
CA THR A 37 17.54 -12.30 8.21
C THR A 37 17.98 -11.51 9.43
N GLY A 38 17.07 -10.77 10.07
CA GLY A 38 17.39 -9.78 11.09
C GLY A 38 17.80 -8.44 10.48
N GLY A 39 17.73 -7.39 11.30
CA GLY A 39 18.05 -6.01 10.90
C GLY A 39 17.06 -4.99 11.47
N VAL A 40 17.04 -3.81 10.86
CA VAL A 40 16.15 -2.71 11.24
C VAL A 40 14.99 -2.67 10.25
N LEU A 41 13.74 -2.79 10.74
CA LEU A 41 12.56 -2.64 9.90
C LEU A 41 12.44 -1.19 9.43
N PRO A 42 12.20 -0.95 8.13
CA PRO A 42 12.03 0.39 7.58
C PRO A 42 10.61 0.92 7.85
N VAL A 43 10.27 1.08 9.12
CA VAL A 43 9.01 1.71 9.53
C VAL A 43 9.24 3.22 9.58
N PRO A 44 8.42 4.04 8.91
CA PRO A 44 8.55 5.48 9.01
C PRO A 44 8.51 5.94 10.47
N PHE A 45 9.50 6.75 10.87
CA PHE A 45 9.58 7.39 12.18
C PHE A 45 9.82 6.46 13.39
N ILE A 46 10.03 5.17 13.17
CA ILE A 46 10.25 4.19 14.25
C ILE A 46 11.39 3.25 13.86
N GLU A 47 12.43 3.18 14.70
CA GLU A 47 13.49 2.19 14.57
C GLU A 47 13.08 0.92 15.31
N VAL A 48 12.83 -0.16 14.56
CA VAL A 48 12.50 -1.47 15.15
C VAL A 48 13.59 -2.46 14.74
N GLU A 49 14.47 -2.78 15.68
CA GLU A 49 15.44 -3.85 15.50
C GLU A 49 14.81 -5.22 15.74
N VAL A 50 15.03 -6.14 14.81
CA VAL A 50 14.63 -7.53 14.92
C VAL A 50 15.84 -8.44 14.76
N SER A 51 15.94 -9.44 15.64
CA SER A 51 17.02 -10.43 15.63
C SER A 51 16.99 -11.38 14.44
N GLY A 52 15.87 -11.43 13.70
CA GLY A 52 15.66 -12.36 12.60
C GLY A 52 15.37 -13.78 13.07
N GLY A 53 14.79 -14.59 12.18
CA GLY A 53 14.57 -16.01 12.41
C GLY A 53 13.29 -16.52 11.75
N LEU A 54 13.15 -17.84 11.69
CA LEU A 54 12.00 -18.49 11.04
C LEU A 54 10.67 -18.05 11.67
N ALA A 55 10.57 -18.04 13.00
CA ALA A 55 9.36 -17.64 13.69
C ALA A 55 9.02 -16.16 13.45
N THR A 56 10.01 -15.26 13.51
CA THR A 56 9.85 -13.83 13.27
C THR A 56 9.45 -13.54 11.82
N GLY A 57 10.09 -14.21 10.85
CA GLY A 57 9.75 -14.10 9.44
C GLY A 57 8.34 -14.60 9.12
N LEU A 58 7.93 -15.73 9.71
CA LEU A 58 6.55 -16.23 9.57
C LEU A 58 5.53 -15.30 10.24
N LEU A 59 5.84 -14.76 11.42
CA LEU A 59 4.98 -13.76 12.07
C LEU A 59 4.84 -12.51 11.20
N MET A 60 5.93 -12.06 10.59
CA MET A 60 5.89 -10.92 9.68
C MET A 60 5.08 -11.21 8.42
N LEU A 61 5.18 -12.42 7.86
CA LEU A 61 4.45 -12.82 6.66
C LEU A 61 2.94 -13.00 6.93
N PHE A 62 2.55 -13.60 8.05
CA PHE A 62 1.14 -13.88 8.35
C PHE A 62 0.40 -12.76 9.10
N ILE A 63 1.11 -11.90 9.82
CA ILE A 63 0.50 -10.84 10.63
C ILE A 63 1.01 -9.47 10.16
N GLY A 64 2.31 -9.33 9.98
CA GLY A 64 2.93 -8.08 9.55
C GLY A 64 2.46 -7.61 8.17
N GLU A 65 2.54 -8.46 7.15
CA GLU A 65 2.15 -8.13 5.78
C GLU A 65 0.67 -7.76 5.66
N PRO A 66 -0.30 -8.51 6.24
CA PRO A 66 -1.70 -8.07 6.24
C PRO A 66 -1.91 -6.71 6.90
N ILE A 67 -1.22 -6.42 8.00
CA ILE A 67 -1.30 -5.12 8.68
C ILE A 67 -0.70 -4.03 7.79
N LEU A 68 0.49 -4.23 7.24
CA LEU A 68 1.17 -3.27 6.36
C LEU A 68 0.34 -2.99 5.10
N MET A 69 -0.22 -4.02 4.45
CA MET A 69 -1.07 -3.84 3.28
C MET A 69 -2.39 -3.15 3.63
N THR A 70 -2.96 -3.42 4.80
CA THR A 70 -4.15 -2.70 5.27
C THR A 70 -3.85 -1.22 5.47
N LEU A 71 -2.73 -0.88 6.13
CA LEU A 71 -2.30 0.51 6.32
C LEU A 71 -2.01 1.20 4.99
N ALA A 72 -1.30 0.53 4.07
CA ALA A 72 -1.02 1.05 2.73
C ALA A 72 -2.32 1.30 1.94
N TYR A 73 -3.29 0.39 2.03
CA TYR A 73 -4.61 0.55 1.42
C TYR A 73 -5.36 1.76 1.98
N TRP A 74 -5.36 1.95 3.30
CA TRP A 74 -6.00 3.11 3.92
C TRP A 74 -5.30 4.42 3.54
N ALA A 75 -3.97 4.45 3.55
CA ALA A 75 -3.20 5.61 3.12
C ALA A 75 -3.48 5.94 1.64
N PHE A 76 -3.55 4.91 0.79
CA PHE A 76 -3.94 5.04 -0.61
C PHE A 76 -5.34 5.64 -0.77
N MET A 77 -6.35 5.07 -0.10
CA MET A 77 -7.73 5.58 -0.16
C MET A 77 -7.84 7.02 0.31
N LEU A 78 -7.16 7.38 1.40
CA LEU A 78 -7.20 8.73 1.97
C LEU A 78 -6.70 9.78 0.97
N VAL A 79 -5.78 9.42 0.08
CA VAL A 79 -5.23 10.32 -0.95
C VAL A 79 -6.01 10.22 -2.27
N PHE A 80 -6.24 9.01 -2.78
CA PHE A 80 -6.77 8.80 -4.13
C PHE A 80 -8.29 9.02 -4.21
N VAL A 81 -9.05 8.79 -3.14
CA VAL A 81 -10.50 9.06 -3.15
C VAL A 81 -10.77 10.57 -3.30
N PRO A 82 -10.16 11.48 -2.50
CA PRO A 82 -10.32 12.91 -2.72
C PRO A 82 -9.83 13.38 -4.10
N LEU A 83 -8.68 12.89 -4.58
CA LEU A 83 -8.18 13.23 -5.90
C LEU A 83 -9.13 12.77 -7.01
N GLY A 84 -9.66 11.56 -6.91
CA GLY A 84 -10.65 11.04 -7.83
C GLY A 84 -11.90 11.92 -7.87
N LEU A 85 -12.41 12.35 -6.72
CA LEU A 85 -13.56 13.25 -6.64
C LEU A 85 -13.29 14.65 -7.22
N LEU A 86 -12.08 15.18 -7.03
CA LEU A 86 -11.68 16.50 -7.55
C LEU A 86 -11.46 16.52 -9.06
N PHE A 87 -10.90 15.43 -9.61
CA PHE A 87 -10.52 15.36 -11.03
C PHE A 87 -11.47 14.54 -11.89
N ALA A 88 -12.53 13.97 -11.32
CA ALA A 88 -13.58 13.28 -12.06
C ALA A 88 -14.28 14.25 -13.02
N ARG A 89 -14.25 13.93 -14.32
CA ARG A 89 -14.88 14.74 -15.37
C ARG A 89 -16.15 14.05 -15.86
N ARG A 90 -17.16 14.84 -16.26
CA ARG A 90 -18.32 14.30 -16.98
C ARG A 90 -17.90 13.95 -18.41
N PRO A 91 -18.30 12.77 -18.92
CA PRO A 91 -18.12 12.45 -20.32
C PRO A 91 -18.94 13.43 -21.17
N ALA A 92 -18.36 13.88 -22.28
CA ALA A 92 -18.98 14.83 -23.22
C ALA A 92 -20.03 14.14 -24.12
#